data_AF-A0A7C0ZLM7-F1
#
_entry.id   AF-A0A7C0ZLM7-F1
#
_cell.length_a   1.000
_cell.length_b   1.000
_cell.length_c   1.000
_cell.angle_alpha   90.00
_cell.angle_beta   90.00
_cell.angle_gamma   90.00
#
_symmetry.space_group_name_H-M   'P 1'
#
loop_
_entity.id
_entity.type
_entity.pdbx_description
1 polymer ?
#
loop_
_entity_poly.entity_id
_entity_poly.type
_entity_poly.pdbx_seq_one_letter_code
_entity_poly.pdbx_strand_id
1 'polypeptide(L)'
;GFALRNIMANHLAMLSQRNAMNCAAISSILEHCGVFEMGQAIGLFERYQLLALAYQGLNANNMVYEMTKNNGKTGTIGTVVQETVGRAIEDGVISVDKTMPSGYKVYKANDVCLWNAYCAAGTMAATMVNCGALRGAQAVSSTLLYFNDMIEKETSLPGCDWGRVEGTAVGFSFFSHSIYGGGGPGVFNGNHVVTRHSTGMAIPCVAVAVALDSGTQMFSPESTSAIVLDTFQDVPIMMNPLKEVAAAV
;
A
#
# COMPACT_ATOMS: atom_id res chain seq x y z
N GLY A 1 14.62 -10.03 -12.00
CA GLY A 1 15.11 -9.13 -10.96
C GLY A 1 14.23 -9.06 -9.74
N PHE A 2 14.53 -9.81 -8.66
CA PHE A 2 13.88 -9.62 -7.34
C PHE A 2 14.77 -8.79 -6.38
N ALA A 3 15.93 -8.32 -6.84
CA ALA A 3 16.95 -7.72 -5.98
C ALA A 3 16.43 -6.48 -5.23
N LEU A 4 15.75 -5.58 -5.94
CA LEU A 4 15.17 -4.36 -5.36
C LEU A 4 13.99 -4.62 -4.42
N ARG A 5 13.43 -5.83 -4.43
CA ARG A 5 12.34 -6.24 -3.54
C ARG A 5 12.84 -6.88 -2.24
N ASN A 6 14.14 -7.15 -2.13
CA ASN A 6 14.74 -7.79 -0.96
C ASN A 6 15.21 -6.77 0.10
N ILE A 7 14.32 -5.84 0.45
CA ILE A 7 14.59 -4.75 1.41
C ILE A 7 13.50 -4.78 2.47
N MET A 8 13.88 -4.99 3.74
CA MET A 8 12.91 -5.15 4.82
C MET A 8 12.13 -3.86 5.11
N ALA A 9 10.86 -4.01 5.51
CA ALA A 9 10.00 -2.89 5.88
C ALA A 9 10.61 -2.00 6.98
N ASN A 10 11.33 -2.58 7.95
CA ASN A 10 12.06 -1.82 8.96
C ASN A 10 13.18 -0.92 8.38
N HIS A 11 13.89 -1.36 7.33
CA HIS A 11 14.90 -0.52 6.68
C HIS A 11 14.24 0.72 6.06
N LEU A 12 13.11 0.52 5.38
CA LEU A 12 12.36 1.60 4.73
C LEU A 12 11.78 2.59 5.76
N ALA A 13 11.26 2.07 6.88
CA ALA A 13 10.79 2.90 7.99
C ALA A 13 11.93 3.70 8.66
N MET A 14 13.14 3.12 8.79
CA MET A 14 14.32 3.84 9.29
C MET A 14 14.80 4.90 8.33
N LEU A 15 14.95 4.59 7.04
CA LEU A 15 15.40 5.53 6.00
C LEU A 15 14.48 6.74 5.89
N SER A 16 13.17 6.52 5.97
CA SER A 16 12.19 7.60 5.97
C SER A 16 12.10 8.35 7.29
N GLN A 17 12.92 8.01 8.30
CA GLN A 17 12.85 8.54 9.66
C GLN A 17 11.41 8.50 10.22
N ARG A 18 10.71 7.38 9.98
CA ARG A 18 9.31 7.18 10.38
C ARG A 18 8.31 8.19 9.77
N ASN A 19 8.69 8.92 8.71
CA ASN A 19 7.75 9.73 7.93
C ASN A 19 6.94 8.82 7.00
N ALA A 20 5.64 8.68 7.27
CA ALA A 20 4.76 7.78 6.54
C ALA A 20 4.71 8.05 5.01
N MET A 21 4.64 9.30 4.57
CA MET A 21 4.55 9.62 3.13
C MET A 21 5.87 9.34 2.40
N ASN A 22 7.01 9.70 3.00
CA ASN A 22 8.30 9.36 2.43
C ASN A 22 8.55 7.84 2.45
N CYS A 23 8.10 7.14 3.50
CA CYS A 23 8.16 5.68 3.57
C CYS A 23 7.36 5.01 2.45
N ALA A 24 6.13 5.49 2.21
CA ALA A 24 5.30 5.05 1.09
C ALA A 24 6.04 5.24 -0.24
N ALA A 25 6.58 6.44 -0.48
CA ALA A 25 7.26 6.77 -1.72
C ALA A 25 8.50 5.90 -1.98
N ILE A 26 9.45 5.80 -1.03
CA ILE A 26 10.66 5.00 -1.24
C ILE A 26 10.32 3.51 -1.41
N SER A 27 9.37 2.99 -0.63
CA SER A 27 8.95 1.59 -0.75
C SER A 27 8.29 1.31 -2.09
N SER A 28 7.38 2.17 -2.54
CA SER A 28 6.72 2.04 -3.84
C SER A 28 7.71 2.15 -4.99
N ILE A 29 8.65 3.10 -4.96
CA ILE A 29 9.67 3.25 -6.00
C ILE A 29 10.47 1.94 -6.14
N LEU A 30 11.00 1.41 -5.04
CA LEU A 30 11.81 0.19 -5.07
C LEU A 30 11.00 -1.04 -5.51
N GLU A 31 9.78 -1.20 -5.01
CA GLU A 31 8.90 -2.28 -5.40
C GLU A 31 8.53 -2.22 -6.89
N HIS A 32 8.09 -1.06 -7.39
CA HIS A 32 7.73 -0.92 -8.79
C HIS A 32 8.95 -1.07 -9.71
N CYS A 33 10.11 -0.50 -9.38
CA CYS A 33 11.36 -0.76 -10.11
C CYS A 33 11.70 -2.26 -10.14
N GLY A 34 11.52 -2.96 -9.01
CA GLY A 34 11.65 -4.43 -8.97
C GLY A 34 10.68 -5.14 -9.92
N VAL A 35 9.43 -4.70 -10.01
CA VAL A 35 8.43 -5.27 -10.93
C VAL A 35 8.80 -5.02 -12.40
N PHE A 36 9.38 -3.87 -12.74
CA PHE A 36 9.98 -3.63 -14.05
C PHE A 36 11.13 -4.61 -14.34
N GLU A 37 12.04 -4.82 -13.38
CA GLU A 37 13.17 -5.76 -13.50
C GLU A 37 12.71 -7.25 -13.55
N MET A 38 11.47 -7.54 -13.14
CA MET A 38 10.83 -8.85 -13.27
C MET A 38 10.16 -9.07 -14.64
N GLY A 39 10.10 -8.04 -15.49
CA GLY A 39 9.39 -8.08 -16.77
C GLY A 39 7.86 -8.05 -16.62
N GLN A 40 7.34 -7.70 -15.44
CA GLN A 40 5.91 -7.66 -15.14
C GLN A 40 5.27 -6.29 -15.40
N ALA A 41 6.07 -5.29 -15.77
CA ALA A 41 5.64 -3.94 -16.13
C ALA A 41 5.93 -3.64 -17.62
N ILE A 42 5.72 -4.60 -18.51
CA ILE A 42 6.01 -4.48 -19.95
C ILE A 42 4.71 -4.46 -20.76
N GLY A 43 4.66 -3.64 -21.81
CA GLY A 43 3.49 -3.49 -22.67
C GLY A 43 2.32 -2.86 -21.92
N LEU A 44 1.13 -3.47 -21.99
CA LEU A 44 -0.06 -2.91 -21.35
C LEU A 44 0.06 -2.81 -19.81
N PHE A 45 0.91 -3.63 -19.19
CA PHE A 45 1.13 -3.63 -17.74
C PHE A 45 2.04 -2.50 -17.27
N GLU A 46 2.74 -1.81 -18.17
CA GLU A 46 3.54 -0.63 -17.83
C GLU A 46 2.64 0.48 -17.25
N ARG A 47 1.56 0.83 -17.98
CA ARG A 47 0.58 1.82 -17.51
C ARG A 47 -0.04 1.44 -16.16
N TYR A 48 -0.34 0.15 -16.00
CA TYR A 48 -0.90 -0.40 -14.77
C TYR A 48 0.03 -0.15 -13.56
N GLN A 49 1.32 -0.42 -13.70
CA GLN A 49 2.31 -0.20 -12.65
C GLN A 49 2.59 1.29 -12.42
N LEU A 50 2.69 2.09 -13.48
CA LEU A 50 2.97 3.53 -13.36
C LEU A 50 1.83 4.28 -12.67
N LEU A 51 0.57 3.93 -12.96
CA LEU A 51 -0.57 4.52 -12.26
C LEU A 51 -0.62 4.11 -10.79
N ALA A 52 -0.34 2.84 -10.48
CA ALA A 52 -0.26 2.38 -9.09
C ALA A 52 0.85 3.13 -8.32
N LEU A 53 2.05 3.27 -8.90
CA LEU A 53 3.14 4.05 -8.32
C LEU A 53 2.73 5.51 -8.08
N ALA A 54 2.14 6.15 -9.09
CA ALA A 54 1.75 7.56 -9.03
C ALA A 54 0.72 7.81 -7.92
N TYR A 55 -0.37 7.03 -7.89
CA TYR A 55 -1.47 7.25 -6.95
C TYR A 55 -1.16 6.74 -5.54
N GLN A 56 -0.61 5.53 -5.41
CA GLN A 56 -0.34 4.92 -4.10
C GLN A 56 0.93 5.47 -3.44
N GLY A 57 2.03 5.52 -4.20
CA GLY A 57 3.35 5.86 -3.67
C GLY A 57 3.66 7.36 -3.69
N LEU A 58 3.20 8.06 -4.74
CA LEU A 58 3.56 9.46 -5.00
C LEU A 58 2.40 10.45 -4.75
N ASN A 59 1.29 9.99 -4.18
CA ASN A 59 0.14 10.83 -3.83
C ASN A 59 -0.39 11.68 -5.00
N ALA A 60 -0.44 11.11 -6.21
CA ALA A 60 -1.01 11.79 -7.37
C ALA A 60 -2.41 12.32 -7.07
N ASN A 61 -2.68 13.56 -7.51
CA ASN A 61 -3.92 14.29 -7.26
C ASN A 61 -4.31 14.39 -5.78
N ASN A 62 -3.33 14.33 -4.89
CA ASN A 62 -3.49 14.44 -3.44
C ASN A 62 -4.38 13.35 -2.80
N MET A 63 -4.64 12.26 -3.52
CA MET A 63 -5.68 11.29 -3.18
C MET A 63 -5.42 10.60 -1.84
N VAL A 64 -4.20 10.08 -1.60
CA VAL A 64 -3.87 9.40 -0.34
C VAL A 64 -3.93 10.37 0.83
N TYR A 65 -3.39 11.59 0.65
CA TYR A 65 -3.40 12.62 1.68
C TYR A 65 -4.83 13.06 2.03
N GLU A 66 -5.68 13.35 1.04
CA GLU A 66 -7.06 13.79 1.25
C GLU A 66 -7.88 12.73 1.95
N MET A 67 -7.84 11.48 1.48
CA MET A 67 -8.56 10.37 2.12
C MET A 67 -8.10 10.15 3.55
N THR A 68 -6.79 10.20 3.79
CA THR A 68 -6.25 10.05 5.15
C THR A 68 -6.69 11.21 6.05
N LYS A 69 -6.67 12.44 5.54
CA LYS A 69 -7.09 13.64 6.29
C LYS A 69 -8.58 13.61 6.61
N ASN A 70 -9.42 13.27 5.65
CA ASN A 70 -10.87 13.21 5.79
C ASN A 70 -11.31 12.13 6.79
N ASN A 71 -10.58 11.01 6.83
CA ASN A 71 -10.88 9.88 7.71
C ASN A 71 -10.04 9.85 9.00
N GLY A 72 -9.08 10.75 9.18
CA GLY A 72 -8.08 10.63 10.25
C GLY A 72 -8.60 10.83 11.68
N LYS A 73 -9.77 11.45 11.86
CA LYS A 73 -10.32 11.75 13.20
C LYS A 73 -11.23 10.65 13.74
N THR A 74 -12.14 10.16 12.91
CA THR A 74 -13.20 9.19 13.29
C THR A 74 -13.45 8.13 12.22
N GLY A 75 -12.64 8.11 11.17
CA GLY A 75 -12.80 7.18 10.06
C GLY A 75 -12.35 5.77 10.42
N THR A 76 -12.73 4.84 9.56
CA THR A 76 -12.41 3.42 9.65
C THR A 76 -11.98 2.93 8.27
N ILE A 77 -11.60 1.66 8.15
CA ILE A 77 -11.35 1.05 6.84
C ILE A 77 -12.59 1.21 5.93
N GLY A 78 -13.80 1.01 6.49
CA GLY A 78 -15.05 1.11 5.72
C GLY A 78 -15.35 2.52 5.21
N THR A 79 -15.04 3.57 5.96
CA THR A 79 -15.26 4.95 5.48
C THR A 79 -14.25 5.33 4.40
N VAL A 80 -13.02 4.81 4.45
CA VAL A 80 -12.05 4.95 3.36
C VAL A 80 -12.51 4.20 2.09
N VAL A 81 -13.13 3.02 2.24
CA VAL A 81 -13.77 2.32 1.10
C VAL A 81 -14.85 3.20 0.47
N GLN A 82 -15.76 3.76 1.28
CA GLN A 82 -16.81 4.65 0.80
C GLN A 82 -16.26 5.87 0.06
N GLU A 83 -15.21 6.52 0.59
CA GLU A 83 -14.58 7.66 -0.06
C GLU A 83 -13.86 7.27 -1.35
N THR A 84 -13.22 6.10 -1.40
CA THR A 84 -12.58 5.57 -2.61
C THR A 84 -13.60 5.34 -3.72
N VAL A 85 -14.72 4.71 -3.40
CA VAL A 85 -15.82 4.47 -4.36
C VAL A 85 -16.48 5.78 -4.78
N GLY A 86 -16.77 6.67 -3.84
CA GLY A 86 -17.34 7.99 -4.13
C GLY A 86 -16.49 8.80 -5.09
N ARG A 87 -15.18 8.86 -4.84
CA ARG A 87 -14.23 9.56 -5.71
C ARG A 87 -14.10 8.90 -7.09
N ALA A 88 -14.07 7.56 -7.14
CA ALA A 88 -14.02 6.84 -8.42
C ALA A 88 -15.27 7.06 -9.29
N ILE A 89 -16.44 7.25 -8.68
CA ILE A 89 -17.69 7.60 -9.38
C ILE A 89 -17.63 9.06 -9.86
N GLU A 90 -17.23 9.99 -8.99
CA GLU A 90 -17.12 11.42 -9.31
C GLU A 90 -16.15 11.67 -10.47
N ASP A 91 -14.99 11.00 -10.46
CA ASP A 91 -13.96 11.12 -11.49
C ASP A 91 -14.28 10.30 -12.75
N GLY A 92 -15.42 9.58 -12.78
CA GLY A 92 -15.86 8.77 -13.92
C GLY A 92 -14.99 7.54 -14.19
N VAL A 93 -14.18 7.10 -13.22
CA VAL A 93 -13.33 5.90 -13.31
C VAL A 93 -14.18 4.63 -13.33
N ILE A 94 -15.29 4.63 -12.60
CA ILE A 94 -16.27 3.53 -12.58
C ILE A 94 -17.67 4.04 -12.90
N SER A 95 -18.53 3.16 -13.39
CA SER A 95 -19.95 3.45 -13.63
C SER A 95 -20.81 2.24 -13.26
N VAL A 96 -22.11 2.47 -13.00
CA VAL A 96 -23.04 1.38 -12.75
C VAL A 96 -23.19 0.57 -14.03
N ASP A 97 -22.98 -0.75 -13.94
CA ASP A 97 -23.23 -1.69 -15.02
C ASP A 97 -24.68 -2.17 -14.99
N LYS A 98 -25.13 -2.63 -13.81
CA LYS A 98 -26.50 -3.09 -13.59
C LYS A 98 -26.93 -2.95 -12.15
N THR A 99 -28.24 -2.91 -11.93
CA THR A 99 -28.86 -2.92 -10.60
C THR A 99 -29.52 -4.27 -10.36
N MET A 100 -29.15 -4.92 -9.26
CA MET A 100 -29.68 -6.21 -8.84
C MET A 100 -31.07 -6.06 -8.21
N PRO A 101 -31.88 -7.13 -8.08
CA PRO A 101 -33.22 -7.05 -7.50
C PRO A 101 -33.28 -6.48 -6.07
N SER A 102 -32.20 -6.59 -5.30
CA SER A 102 -32.08 -6.01 -3.96
C SER A 102 -31.86 -4.49 -3.95
N GLY A 103 -31.66 -3.86 -5.11
CA GLY A 103 -31.21 -2.48 -5.24
C GLY A 103 -29.69 -2.31 -5.24
N TYR A 104 -28.92 -3.38 -5.02
CA TYR A 104 -27.46 -3.36 -5.07
C TYR A 104 -26.97 -3.00 -6.48
N LYS A 105 -26.01 -2.08 -6.57
CA LYS A 105 -25.43 -1.62 -7.84
C LYS A 105 -24.14 -2.39 -8.10
N VAL A 106 -24.12 -3.16 -9.18
CA VAL A 106 -22.89 -3.74 -9.74
C VAL A 106 -22.24 -2.68 -10.61
N TYR A 107 -20.95 -2.41 -10.38
CA TYR A 107 -20.19 -1.44 -11.15
C TYR A 107 -19.31 -2.11 -12.21
N LYS A 108 -18.95 -1.34 -13.23
CA LYS A 108 -17.88 -1.65 -14.19
C LYS A 108 -16.81 -0.56 -14.12
N ALA A 109 -15.56 -0.95 -14.37
CA ALA A 109 -14.46 0.00 -14.51
C ALA A 109 -14.44 0.54 -15.94
N ASN A 110 -14.58 1.85 -16.10
CA ASN A 110 -14.41 2.53 -17.39
C ASN A 110 -12.93 2.56 -17.77
N ASP A 111 -12.05 2.68 -16.77
CA ASP A 111 -10.61 2.51 -16.90
C ASP A 111 -10.10 1.51 -15.86
N VAL A 112 -9.73 0.33 -16.35
CA VAL A 112 -9.28 -0.79 -15.55
C VAL A 112 -8.00 -0.51 -14.76
N CYS A 113 -7.00 0.14 -15.38
CA CYS A 113 -5.73 0.39 -14.71
C CYS A 113 -5.88 1.51 -13.68
N LEU A 114 -6.69 2.53 -14.00
CA LEU A 114 -6.94 3.64 -13.09
C LEU A 114 -7.79 3.22 -11.89
N TRP A 115 -8.80 2.36 -12.09
CA TRP A 115 -9.55 1.74 -10.98
C TRP A 115 -8.61 1.03 -10.01
N ASN A 116 -7.68 0.21 -10.52
CA ASN A 116 -6.70 -0.45 -9.68
C ASN A 116 -5.81 0.54 -8.91
N ALA A 117 -5.39 1.63 -9.54
CA ALA A 117 -4.60 2.67 -8.89
C ALA A 117 -5.39 3.37 -7.77
N TYR A 118 -6.70 3.57 -7.95
CA TYR A 118 -7.59 4.10 -6.90
C TYR A 118 -7.71 3.12 -5.73
N CYS A 119 -7.85 1.81 -6.00
CA CYS A 119 -7.82 0.79 -4.95
C CYS A 119 -6.47 0.75 -4.22
N ALA A 120 -5.35 0.93 -4.92
CA ALA A 120 -4.01 0.97 -4.33
C ALA A 120 -3.85 2.18 -3.38
N ALA A 121 -4.28 3.36 -3.82
CA ALA A 121 -4.31 4.57 -3.00
C ALA A 121 -5.24 4.42 -1.78
N GLY A 122 -6.44 3.88 -1.97
CA GLY A 122 -7.38 3.60 -0.88
C GLY A 122 -6.83 2.58 0.13
N THR A 123 -6.11 1.55 -0.32
CA THR A 123 -5.43 0.58 0.56
C THR A 123 -4.36 1.27 1.43
N MET A 124 -3.60 2.20 0.85
CA MET A 124 -2.61 3.00 1.57
C MET A 124 -3.27 3.94 2.58
N ALA A 125 -4.31 4.67 2.17
CA ALA A 125 -5.06 5.56 3.05
C ALA A 125 -5.71 4.80 4.22
N ALA A 126 -6.32 3.63 3.96
CA ALA A 126 -6.87 2.75 4.98
C ALA A 126 -5.81 2.28 5.97
N THR A 127 -4.60 1.98 5.48
CA THR A 127 -3.44 1.64 6.33
C THR A 127 -3.06 2.80 7.23
N MET A 128 -2.93 4.01 6.68
CA MET A 128 -2.59 5.21 7.46
C MET A 128 -3.67 5.54 8.50
N VAL A 129 -4.95 5.38 8.17
CA VAL A 129 -6.07 5.62 9.09
C VAL A 129 -6.10 4.56 10.20
N ASN A 130 -6.10 3.28 9.86
CA ASN A 130 -6.31 2.20 10.84
C ASN A 130 -5.07 1.93 11.70
N CYS A 131 -3.89 1.81 11.08
CA CYS A 131 -2.64 1.63 11.84
C CYS A 131 -2.25 2.92 12.57
N GLY A 132 -2.55 4.08 11.99
CA GLY A 132 -2.41 5.36 12.65
C GLY A 132 -3.29 5.46 13.89
N ALA A 133 -4.57 5.11 13.82
CA ALA A 133 -5.47 5.13 14.98
C ALA A 133 -4.96 4.24 16.12
N LEU A 134 -4.42 3.05 15.80
CA LEU A 134 -3.83 2.15 16.78
C LEU A 134 -2.45 2.61 17.29
N ARG A 135 -1.72 3.40 16.50
CA ARG A 135 -0.27 3.64 16.64
C ARG A 135 0.52 2.32 16.70
N GLY A 136 0.08 1.32 15.95
CA GLY A 136 0.63 -0.03 15.98
C GLY A 136 0.66 -0.67 14.59
N ALA A 137 1.79 -1.27 14.23
CA ALA A 137 1.99 -1.86 12.90
C ALA A 137 1.14 -3.11 12.65
N GLN A 138 0.85 -3.89 13.70
CA GLN A 138 0.24 -5.23 13.58
C GLN A 138 -1.13 -5.26 12.86
N ALA A 139 -1.84 -4.13 12.81
CA ALA A 139 -3.14 -4.04 12.12
C ALA A 139 -3.01 -4.02 10.59
N VAL A 140 -1.82 -3.89 10.02
CA VAL A 140 -1.67 -3.71 8.56
C VAL A 140 -2.13 -4.93 7.77
N SER A 141 -1.88 -6.15 8.27
CA SER A 141 -2.21 -7.36 7.53
C SER A 141 -3.74 -7.52 7.40
N SER A 142 -4.49 -7.25 8.46
CA SER A 142 -5.96 -7.24 8.41
C SER A 142 -6.50 -6.03 7.64
N THR A 143 -5.80 -4.88 7.68
CA THR A 143 -6.22 -3.69 6.93
C THR A 143 -6.16 -3.93 5.43
N LEU A 144 -5.08 -4.50 4.91
CA LEU A 144 -4.95 -4.84 3.48
C LEU A 144 -6.00 -5.87 3.07
N LEU A 145 -6.24 -6.87 3.91
CA LEU A 145 -7.24 -7.91 3.64
C LEU A 145 -8.63 -7.28 3.54
N TYR A 146 -9.08 -6.63 4.60
CA TYR A 146 -10.48 -6.18 4.69
C TYR A 146 -10.77 -4.92 3.88
N PHE A 147 -9.78 -4.08 3.56
CA PHE A 147 -10.02 -3.02 2.58
C PHE A 147 -10.41 -3.61 1.22
N ASN A 148 -9.67 -4.61 0.75
CA ASN A 148 -9.92 -5.24 -0.55
C ASN A 148 -11.19 -6.09 -0.51
N ASP A 149 -11.40 -6.86 0.56
CA ASP A 149 -12.63 -7.64 0.72
C ASP A 149 -13.89 -6.76 0.70
N MET A 150 -13.85 -5.61 1.38
CA MET A 150 -14.97 -4.68 1.43
C MET A 150 -15.17 -3.92 0.12
N ILE A 151 -14.10 -3.49 -0.58
CA ILE A 151 -14.26 -2.76 -1.85
C ILE A 151 -14.84 -3.66 -2.94
N GLU A 152 -14.48 -4.96 -2.93
CA GLU A 152 -15.10 -5.95 -3.82
C GLU A 152 -16.58 -6.14 -3.51
N LYS A 153 -16.93 -6.24 -2.23
CA LYS A 153 -18.35 -6.36 -1.80
C LYS A 153 -19.17 -5.09 -2.05
N GLU A 154 -18.56 -3.92 -1.95
CA GLU A 154 -19.26 -2.64 -2.16
C GLU A 154 -19.53 -2.37 -3.64
N THR A 155 -18.68 -2.86 -4.55
CA THR A 155 -18.74 -2.47 -5.97
C THR A 155 -18.95 -3.61 -6.96
N SER A 156 -18.67 -4.86 -6.55
CA SER A 156 -18.50 -6.03 -7.45
C SER A 156 -17.37 -5.87 -8.48
N LEU A 157 -16.49 -4.88 -8.28
CA LEU A 157 -15.24 -4.76 -9.01
C LEU A 157 -14.11 -5.43 -8.23
N PRO A 158 -13.07 -5.94 -8.92
CA PRO A 158 -11.93 -6.55 -8.25
C PRO A 158 -11.16 -5.52 -7.43
N GLY A 159 -10.63 -5.97 -6.29
CA GLY A 159 -9.80 -5.18 -5.41
C GLY A 159 -8.42 -4.89 -5.99
N CYS A 160 -7.59 -4.22 -5.19
CA CYS A 160 -6.23 -3.89 -5.55
C CYS A 160 -5.45 -5.14 -5.96
N ASP A 161 -4.77 -5.01 -7.08
CA ASP A 161 -3.96 -6.05 -7.66
C ASP A 161 -4.71 -7.33 -8.04
N TRP A 162 -6.01 -7.19 -8.36
CA TRP A 162 -6.91 -8.27 -8.76
C TRP A 162 -6.98 -9.38 -7.72
N GLY A 163 -7.07 -9.00 -6.45
CA GLY A 163 -7.09 -9.92 -5.31
C GLY A 163 -5.70 -10.34 -4.82
N ARG A 164 -4.60 -9.98 -5.51
CA ARG A 164 -3.24 -10.34 -5.05
C ARG A 164 -2.82 -9.60 -3.80
N VAL A 165 -3.30 -8.37 -3.56
CA VAL A 165 -3.07 -7.68 -2.28
C VAL A 165 -3.82 -8.39 -1.16
N GLU A 166 -5.08 -8.77 -1.38
CA GLU A 166 -5.86 -9.54 -0.41
C GLU A 166 -5.22 -10.89 -0.11
N GLY A 167 -4.84 -11.66 -1.13
CA GLY A 167 -4.16 -12.94 -0.96
C GLY A 167 -2.81 -12.81 -0.24
N THR A 168 -2.03 -11.76 -0.56
CA THR A 168 -0.81 -11.41 0.19
C THR A 168 -1.14 -11.14 1.67
N ALA A 169 -2.22 -10.42 1.93
CA ALA A 169 -2.66 -10.04 3.26
C ALA A 169 -3.18 -11.22 4.09
N VAL A 170 -3.79 -12.22 3.46
CA VAL A 170 -4.17 -13.50 4.11
C VAL A 170 -2.93 -14.22 4.61
N GLY A 171 -1.95 -14.47 3.73
CA GLY A 171 -0.71 -15.13 4.10
C GLY A 171 0.07 -14.34 5.15
N PHE A 172 0.16 -13.02 4.97
CA PHE A 172 0.81 -12.13 5.92
C PHE A 172 0.13 -12.13 7.29
N SER A 173 -1.20 -12.10 7.35
CA SER A 173 -1.94 -12.19 8.62
C SER A 173 -1.63 -13.50 9.34
N PHE A 174 -1.65 -14.62 8.62
CA PHE A 174 -1.29 -15.92 9.19
C PHE A 174 0.15 -15.94 9.73
N PHE A 175 1.13 -15.51 8.94
CA PHE A 175 2.56 -15.54 9.31
C PHE A 175 3.00 -14.40 10.23
N SER A 176 2.11 -13.49 10.62
CA SER A 176 2.35 -12.53 11.71
C SER A 176 1.65 -12.90 13.01
N HIS A 177 0.84 -13.97 13.01
CA HIS A 177 0.03 -14.38 14.15
C HIS A 177 0.05 -15.91 14.39
N SER A 178 1.05 -16.62 13.86
CA SER A 178 1.17 -18.07 14.02
C SER A 178 2.59 -18.51 14.36
N ILE A 179 2.73 -19.80 14.66
CA ILE A 179 3.99 -20.43 15.07
C ILE A 179 4.88 -20.87 13.89
N TYR A 180 4.40 -20.74 12.65
CA TYR A 180 5.01 -21.42 11.49
C TYR A 180 6.12 -20.63 10.79
N GLY A 181 6.39 -19.41 11.23
CA GLY A 181 7.40 -18.52 10.66
C GLY A 181 6.86 -17.10 10.48
N GLY A 182 7.58 -16.29 9.71
CA GLY A 182 7.29 -14.85 9.57
C GLY A 182 7.71 -14.06 10.81
N GLY A 183 6.85 -13.18 11.31
CA GLY A 183 7.16 -12.31 12.44
C GLY A 183 6.32 -11.02 12.46
N GLY A 184 6.81 -9.99 13.15
CA GLY A 184 6.17 -8.67 13.12
C GLY A 184 6.24 -8.05 11.71
N PRO A 185 5.36 -7.09 11.38
CA PRO A 185 5.32 -6.46 10.05
C PRO A 185 6.68 -6.00 9.50
N GLY A 186 7.55 -5.52 10.37
CA GLY A 186 8.87 -4.98 10.05
C GLY A 186 9.85 -5.92 9.34
N VAL A 187 9.71 -7.24 9.51
CA VAL A 187 10.67 -8.22 8.95
C VAL A 187 10.35 -8.64 7.52
N PHE A 188 9.16 -8.29 7.01
CA PHE A 188 8.73 -8.66 5.67
C PHE A 188 9.34 -7.73 4.59
N ASN A 189 9.37 -8.24 3.35
CA ASN A 189 9.83 -7.52 2.16
C ASN A 189 9.20 -8.13 0.89
N GLY A 190 9.35 -7.48 -0.26
CA GLY A 190 8.75 -7.93 -1.53
C GLY A 190 9.41 -9.16 -2.16
N ASN A 191 10.50 -9.65 -1.59
CA ASN A 191 11.14 -10.92 -1.96
C ASN A 191 10.78 -12.07 -1.00
N HIS A 192 10.30 -11.75 0.21
CA HIS A 192 9.91 -12.72 1.22
C HIS A 192 8.75 -13.60 0.71
N VAL A 193 8.83 -14.90 0.94
CA VAL A 193 7.93 -15.90 0.34
C VAL A 193 6.44 -15.62 0.61
N VAL A 194 6.14 -15.02 1.76
CA VAL A 194 4.78 -14.67 2.20
C VAL A 194 4.24 -13.39 1.56
N THR A 195 5.11 -12.42 1.25
CA THR A 195 4.70 -11.06 0.88
C THR A 195 5.09 -10.63 -0.53
N ARG A 196 5.65 -11.56 -1.32
CA ARG A 196 6.07 -11.32 -2.71
C ARG A 196 4.96 -11.36 -3.76
N HIS A 197 3.75 -11.79 -3.39
CA HIS A 197 2.70 -12.17 -4.34
C HIS A 197 2.05 -10.97 -5.03
N SER A 198 1.81 -9.88 -4.29
CA SER A 198 1.39 -8.62 -4.90
C SER A 198 2.53 -7.98 -5.69
N THR A 199 2.19 -7.37 -6.83
CA THR A 199 3.10 -6.72 -7.77
C THR A 199 3.45 -5.29 -7.35
N GLY A 200 3.91 -5.16 -6.11
CA GLY A 200 4.46 -3.92 -5.56
C GLY A 200 3.48 -3.04 -4.78
N MET A 201 2.21 -3.45 -4.64
CA MET A 201 1.18 -2.63 -3.97
C MET A 201 0.92 -3.01 -2.50
N ALA A 202 1.49 -4.11 -2.00
CA ALA A 202 1.31 -4.54 -0.61
C ALA A 202 2.39 -4.00 0.34
N ILE A 203 3.67 -4.20 0.00
CA ILE A 203 4.82 -3.84 0.86
C ILE A 203 4.88 -2.35 1.23
N PRO A 204 4.52 -1.39 0.34
CA PRO A 204 4.50 0.01 0.73
C PRO A 204 3.61 0.28 1.95
N CYS A 205 2.44 -0.35 2.02
CA CYS A 205 1.55 -0.23 3.17
C CYS A 205 2.17 -0.82 4.44
N VAL A 206 2.87 -1.97 4.31
CA VAL A 206 3.58 -2.60 5.44
C VAL A 206 4.65 -1.67 6.00
N ALA A 207 5.48 -1.08 5.13
CA ALA A 207 6.52 -0.13 5.52
C ALA A 207 5.93 1.12 6.20
N VAL A 208 4.80 1.63 5.70
CA VAL A 208 4.08 2.75 6.31
C VAL A 208 3.53 2.40 7.69
N ALA A 209 2.92 1.22 7.86
CA ALA A 209 2.42 0.81 9.16
C ALA A 209 3.54 0.68 10.21
N VAL A 210 4.72 0.21 9.78
CA VAL A 210 5.93 0.16 10.62
C VAL A 210 6.40 1.57 10.99
N ALA A 211 6.39 2.52 10.04
CA ALA A 211 6.73 3.92 10.33
C ALA A 211 5.76 4.57 11.35
N LEU A 212 4.49 4.16 11.35
CA LEU A 212 3.45 4.66 12.26
C LEU A 212 3.43 3.98 13.64
N ASP A 213 4.22 2.93 13.86
CA ASP A 213 4.25 2.16 15.10
C ASP A 213 4.93 2.92 16.24
N SER A 214 4.30 3.03 17.41
CA SER A 214 4.87 3.75 18.56
C SER A 214 5.75 2.88 19.48
N GLY A 215 6.39 1.83 18.96
CA GLY A 215 7.25 0.94 19.74
C GLY A 215 6.50 -0.27 20.32
N THR A 216 5.50 -0.77 19.60
CA THR A 216 4.70 -1.94 20.03
C THR A 216 5.35 -3.27 19.60
N GLN A 217 6.31 -3.22 18.68
CA GLN A 217 6.95 -4.39 18.09
C GLN A 217 8.28 -4.74 18.76
N MET A 218 8.51 -6.04 19.00
CA MET A 218 9.80 -6.55 19.49
C MET A 218 10.92 -6.36 18.46
N PHE A 219 10.66 -6.72 17.20
CA PHE A 219 11.60 -6.53 16.09
C PHE A 219 11.36 -5.18 15.41
N SER A 220 11.63 -4.11 16.15
CA SER A 220 11.41 -2.73 15.70
C SER A 220 12.44 -2.28 14.65
N PRO A 221 12.19 -1.13 13.98
CA PRO A 221 13.18 -0.47 13.14
C PRO A 221 14.53 -0.25 13.83
N GLU A 222 14.53 0.19 15.08
CA GLU A 222 15.75 0.45 15.86
C GLU A 222 16.52 -0.85 16.15
N SER A 223 15.81 -1.94 16.44
CA SER A 223 16.40 -3.25 16.74
C SER A 223 17.08 -3.90 15.53
N THR A 224 16.58 -3.63 14.32
CA THR A 224 16.95 -4.39 13.12
C THR A 224 17.64 -3.56 12.04
N SER A 225 17.55 -2.24 12.11
CA SER A 225 17.84 -1.35 10.98
C SER A 225 18.57 -0.07 11.35
N ALA A 226 19.08 0.09 12.58
CA ALA A 226 19.79 1.29 13.01
C ALA A 226 20.96 1.66 12.07
N ILE A 227 21.79 0.68 11.71
CA ILE A 227 22.95 0.88 10.82
C ILE A 227 22.57 1.37 9.42
N VAL A 228 21.35 1.08 8.96
CA VAL A 228 20.88 1.49 7.63
C VAL A 228 20.70 3.01 7.59
N LEU A 229 20.14 3.60 8.65
CA LEU A 229 20.05 5.05 8.74
C LEU A 229 21.44 5.69 8.75
N ASP A 230 22.35 5.19 9.59
CA ASP A 230 23.71 5.73 9.70
C ASP A 230 24.46 5.72 8.36
N THR A 231 24.20 4.70 7.54
CA THR A 231 24.86 4.51 6.23
C THR A 231 24.27 5.39 5.13
N PHE A 232 22.95 5.61 5.12
CA PHE A 232 22.24 6.20 3.99
C PHE A 232 21.63 7.58 4.28
N GLN A 233 21.77 8.12 5.50
CA GLN A 233 21.23 9.42 5.89
C GLN A 233 21.64 10.58 4.98
N ASP A 234 22.82 10.49 4.37
CA ASP A 234 23.35 11.53 3.47
C ASP A 234 22.90 11.38 2.02
N VAL A 235 22.05 10.39 1.70
CA VAL A 235 21.54 10.13 0.35
C VAL A 235 20.14 10.76 0.18
N PRO A 236 19.99 11.90 -0.54
CA PRO A 236 18.74 12.66 -0.52
C PRO A 236 17.50 11.88 -0.98
N ILE A 237 17.62 11.07 -2.04
CA ILE A 237 16.53 10.24 -2.58
C ILE A 237 16.04 9.19 -1.57
N MET A 238 16.90 8.74 -0.65
CA MET A 238 16.52 7.77 0.38
C MET A 238 15.75 8.43 1.53
N MET A 239 16.01 9.71 1.79
CA MET A 239 15.41 10.45 2.91
C MET A 239 14.15 11.23 2.52
N ASN A 240 14.14 11.82 1.32
CA ASN A 240 13.08 12.68 0.81
C ASN A 240 12.61 12.27 -0.60
N PRO A 241 12.30 10.98 -0.82
CA PRO A 241 12.00 10.43 -2.15
C PRO A 241 10.91 11.19 -2.89
N LEU A 242 9.83 11.58 -2.20
CA LEU A 242 8.70 12.27 -2.80
C LEU A 242 9.10 13.62 -3.40
N LYS A 243 9.92 14.39 -2.67
CA LYS A 243 10.42 15.69 -3.10
C LYS A 243 11.40 15.54 -4.27
N GLU A 244 12.35 14.61 -4.16
CA GLU A 244 13.38 14.40 -5.17
C GLU A 244 12.79 13.91 -6.50
N VAL A 245 11.81 13.00 -6.45
CA VAL A 245 11.10 12.54 -7.66
C VAL A 245 10.27 13.66 -8.27
N ALA A 246 9.52 14.42 -7.46
CA ALA A 246 8.73 15.54 -7.97
C ALA A 246 9.58 16.65 -8.61
N ALA A 247 10.80 16.88 -8.11
CA ALA A 247 11.72 17.86 -8.69
C ALA A 247 12.36 17.41 -10.02
N ALA A 248 12.32 16.10 -10.33
CA ALA A 248 12.90 15.52 -11.53
C ALA A 248 11.92 15.38 -12.70
N VAL A 249 10.64 15.72 -12.50
CA VAL A 249 9.54 15.65 -13.49
C VAL A 249 9.04 17.05 -13.82
#